data_AF-W7WC06-F1
#
_entry.id   AF-W7WC06-F1
#
_cell.length_a   1.000
_cell.length_b   1.000
_cell.length_c   1.000
_cell.angle_alpha   90.00
_cell.angle_beta   90.00
_cell.angle_gamma   90.00
#
_symmetry.space_group_name_H-M   'P 1'
#
loop_
_entity.id
_entity.type
_entity.pdbx_description
1 polymer ?
#
loop_
_entity_poly.entity_id
_entity_poly.type
_entity_poly.pdbx_seq_one_letter_code
_entity_poly.pdbx_strand_id
1 'polypeptide(L)' 'MLSDHADWPALLEAIGATGAGRIVVTHGETGPLIRWLREQGLDAAAFQTEYGDEDETAPPAAETGGA' A
#
# COMPACT_ATOMS: atom_id res chain seq x y z
N MET A 1 13.79 -12.15 -15.04
CA MET A 1 13.28 -11.65 -13.75
C MET A 1 11.78 -11.82 -13.77
N LEU A 2 11.22 -12.65 -12.90
CA LEU A 2 9.77 -12.80 -12.76
C LEU A 2 9.29 -11.66 -11.85
N SER A 3 8.32 -10.88 -12.32
CA SER A 3 7.73 -9.79 -11.54
C SER A 3 6.91 -10.40 -10.42
N ASP A 4 7.22 -10.06 -9.16
CA ASP A 4 6.49 -10.52 -7.95
C ASP A 4 5.18 -9.73 -7.73
N HIS A 5 4.77 -8.93 -8.72
CA HIS A 5 3.53 -8.18 -8.65
C HIS A 5 2.37 -9.05 -9.11
N ALA A 6 1.54 -9.48 -8.16
CA ALA A 6 0.31 -10.22 -8.45
C ALA A 6 -0.57 -9.43 -9.44
N ASP A 7 -1.07 -10.12 -10.47
CA ASP A 7 -2.05 -9.55 -11.39
C ASP A 7 -3.31 -9.16 -10.61
N TRP A 8 -3.75 -7.91 -10.78
CA TRP A 8 -4.87 -7.34 -10.05
C TRP A 8 -6.14 -8.20 -10.04
N PRO A 9 -6.60 -8.78 -11.17
CA PRO A 9 -7.79 -9.63 -11.17
C PRO A 9 -7.62 -10.91 -10.33
N ALA A 10 -6.44 -11.53 -10.40
CA ALA A 10 -6.13 -12.74 -9.64
C ALA A 10 -6.05 -12.46 -8.14
N LEU A 11 -5.53 -11.29 -7.75
CA LEU A 11 -5.54 -10.83 -6.36
C LEU A 11 -6.98 -10.66 -5.83
N LEU A 12 -7.85 -10.02 -6.60
CA LEU A 12 -9.26 -9.84 -6.21
C LEU A 12 -10.01 -11.17 -6.12
N GLU A 13 -9.75 -12.10 -7.05
CA GLU A 13 -10.31 -13.45 -6.99
C GLU A 13 -9.86 -14.18 -5.72
N ALA A 14 -8.57 -14.15 -5.40
CA ALA A 14 -8.05 -14.77 -4.19
C ALA A 14 -8.68 -14.17 -2.91
N ILE A 15 -8.82 -12.84 -2.85
CA ILE A 15 -9.51 -12.16 -1.74
C ILE A 15 -10.96 -12.63 -1.63
N GLY A 16 -11.70 -12.67 -2.74
CA GLY A 16 -13.09 -13.15 -2.77
C GLY A 16 -13.22 -14.61 -2.34
N ALA A 17 -12.30 -15.46 -2.79
CA ALA A 17 -12.26 -16.88 -2.42
C ALA A 17 -12.00 -17.11 -0.92
N THR A 18 -11.36 -16.16 -0.23
CA THR A 18 -11.14 -16.27 1.22
C THR A 18 -12.41 -16.08 2.05
N GLY A 19 -13.40 -15.34 1.54
CA GLY A 19 -14.59 -14.95 2.31
C GLY A 19 -14.29 -14.07 3.54
N ALA A 20 -13.13 -13.41 3.57
CA ALA A 20 -12.74 -12.57 4.70
C ALA A 20 -13.62 -11.32 4.83
N GLY A 21 -14.14 -11.06 6.03
CA GLY A 21 -14.89 -9.84 6.33
C GLY A 21 -14.01 -8.60 6.57
N ARG A 22 -12.72 -8.82 6.85
CA ARG A 22 -11.72 -7.76 7.06
C ARG A 22 -10.41 -8.08 6.35
N ILE A 23 -9.88 -7.11 5.62
CA ILE A 23 -8.67 -7.22 4.80
C ILE A 23 -7.65 -6.17 5.25
N VAL A 24 -6.42 -6.61 5.53
CA VAL A 24 -5.33 -5.74 5.97
C VAL A 24 -4.21 -5.82 4.93
N VAL A 25 -3.95 -4.70 4.25
CA VAL A 25 -2.96 -4.63 3.17
C VAL A 25 -1.64 -4.13 3.73
N THR A 26 -0.57 -4.92 3.64
CA THR A 26 0.74 -4.61 4.26
C THR A 26 1.75 -3.99 3.31
N HIS A 27 1.67 -4.31 2.01
CA HIS A 27 2.65 -3.90 1.01
C HIS A 27 1.98 -3.63 -0.34
N GLY A 28 2.62 -2.81 -1.17
CA GLY A 28 2.13 -2.42 -2.49
C GLY A 28 1.34 -1.11 -2.48
N GLU A 29 0.70 -0.79 -3.61
CA GLU A 29 -0.13 0.41 -3.76
C GLU A 29 -1.48 0.21 -3.06
N THR A 30 -1.53 0.54 -1.77
CA THR A 30 -2.67 0.18 -0.91
C THR A 30 -3.91 1.07 -1.14
N GLY A 31 -3.73 2.33 -1.56
CA GLY A 31 -4.81 3.32 -1.68
C GLY A 31 -5.96 2.87 -2.61
N PRO A 32 -5.69 2.55 -3.88
CA PRO A 32 -6.74 2.11 -4.81
C PRO A 32 -7.37 0.77 -4.44
N LEU A 33 -6.59 -0.17 -3.89
CA LEU A 33 -7.09 -1.48 -3.44
C LEU A 33 -8.09 -1.34 -2.30
N ILE A 34 -7.71 -0.57 -1.27
CA ILE A 34 -8.56 -0.34 -0.10
C ILE A 34 -9.84 0.36 -0.53
N ARG A 35 -9.74 1.37 -1.40
CA ARG A 35 -10.92 2.06 -1.92
C ARG A 35 -11.89 1.09 -2.61
N TRP A 36 -11.38 0.28 -3.54
CA TRP A 36 -12.20 -0.68 -4.28
C TRP A 36 -12.87 -1.70 -3.35
N LEU A 37 -12.12 -2.26 -2.39
CA LEU A 37 -12.67 -3.22 -1.43
C LEU A 37 -13.79 -2.62 -0.57
N ARG A 38 -13.62 -1.37 -0.13
CA ARG A 38 -14.65 -0.65 0.64
C ARG A 38 -15.89 -0.33 -0.18
N GLU A 39 -15.73 -0.02 -1.46
CA GLU A 39 -16.85 0.17 -2.40
C GLU A 39 -17.67 -1.12 -2.56
N GLN A 40 -17.05 -2.30 -2.44
CA GLN A 40 -17.72 -3.61 -2.42
C GLN A 40 -18.34 -3.97 -1.06
N GLY A 41 -18.23 -3.09 -0.06
CA GLY A 41 -18.76 -3.30 1.29
C GLY A 41 -17.85 -4.10 2.22
N LEU A 42 -16.59 -4.34 1.84
CA LEU A 42 -15.61 -5.04 2.68
C LEU A 42 -14.87 -4.05 3.59
N ASP A 43 -14.55 -4.48 4.81
CA ASP A 43 -13.70 -3.70 5.70
C ASP A 43 -12.22 -3.85 5.29
N ALA A 44 -11.66 -2.83 4.65
CA ALA A 44 -10.27 -2.83 4.19
C ALA A 44 -9.48 -1.67 4.81
N ALA A 45 -8.27 -1.97 5.27
CA ALA A 45 -7.33 -1.00 5.84
C ALA A 45 -5.89 -1.30 5.44
N ALA A 46 -5.06 -0.26 5.38
CA ALA A 46 -3.62 -0.42 5.27
C ALA A 46 -3.06 -0.80 6.63
N PHE A 47 -2.06 -1.67 6.64
CA PHE A 47 -1.26 -1.91 7.83
C PHE A 47 -0.33 -0.70 8.02
N GLN A 48 -0.67 0.15 8.97
CA GLN A 48 0.22 1.24 9.37
C GLN A 48 1.31 0.65 10.26
N THR A 49 2.48 0.38 9.69
CA THR A 49 3.71 0.24 10.46
C THR A 49 4.27 1.62 10.75
N GLU A 50 5.00 1.75 11.85
CA GLU A 50 5.79 2.93 12.24
C GLU A 50 6.89 3.32 11.21
N TYR A 51 6.97 2.62 10.08
CA TYR A 51 7.97 2.77 9.01
C TYR A 51 7.35 3.30 7.70
N GLY A 52 6.06 3.64 7.68
CA GLY A 52 5.28 3.89 6.45
C GLY A 52 5.11 5.34 6.00
N ASP A 53 5.97 6.27 6.43
CA ASP A 53 5.96 7.68 6.00
C ASP A 53 7.38 8.14 5.63
N GLU A 54 8.09 7.34 4.83
CA GLU A 54 9.32 7.79 4.15
C GLU A 54 8.97 8.35 2.76
N ASP A 55 7.98 9.24 2.69
CA ASP A 55 7.78 10.17 1.58
C ASP A 55 8.19 11.59 2.03
N GLU A 56 9.17 11.71 2.94
CA GLU A 56 9.82 12.99 3.20
C GLU A 56 10.93 13.18 2.16
N THR A 57 10.56 13.91 1.11
CA THR A 57 11.48 14.63 0.23
C THR A 57 12.47 15.41 1.11
N ALA A 58 13.62 14.82 1.43
CA ALA A 58 14.69 15.54 2.09
C ALA A 58 15.23 16.58 1.09
N PRO A 59 15.09 17.90 1.32
CA PRO A 59 15.82 18.86 0.52
C PRO A 59 17.33 18.63 0.78
N PRO A 60 18.20 18.72 -0.24
CA PRO A 60 19.63 18.66 -0.02
C PRO A 60 20.00 19.80 0.93
N ALA A 61 20.64 19.44 2.05
CA ALA A 61 21.08 20.38 3.06
C ALA A 61 21.91 21.49 2.43
N ALA A 62 21.46 22.74 2.60
CA ALA A 62 22.20 23.91 2.18
C ALA A 62 23.53 23.99 2.94
N GLU A 63 24.61 23.72 2.23
CA GLU A 63 25.98 23.98 2.63
C GLU A 63 26.18 25.47 2.93
N THR A 64 26.11 25.83 4.21
CA THR A 64 26.53 27.15 4.69
C THR A 64 28.04 27.07 4.99
N GLY A 65 28.86 27.26 3.95
CA GLY A 65 30.31 27.38 4.08
C GLY A 65 30.74 28.83 3.90
N GLY A 66 30.78 29.58 5.00
CA GLY A 66 31.39 30.90 5.03
C GLY A 66 32.92 30.81 5.02
N ALA A 67 33.54 31.67 4.22
CA ALA A 67 34.87 32.24 4.43
C ALA A 67 34.92 33.60 3.71
#